data_AF-A0A6I3D8A9-F1
#
_entry.id   AF-A0A6I3D8A9-F1
#
_cell.length_a   1.000
_cell.length_b   1.000
_cell.length_c   1.000
_cell.angle_alpha   90.00
_cell.angle_beta   90.00
_cell.angle_gamma   90.00
#
_symmetry.space_group_name_H-M   'P 1'
#
loop_
_entity.id
_entity.type
_entity.pdbx_description
1 polymer ?
#
loop_
_entity_poly.entity_id
_entity_poly.type
_entity_poly.pdbx_seq_one_letter_code
_entity_poly.pdbx_strand_id
1 'polypeptide(L)'
;MPRDSQTGFLTPGVISKQLPVPPSIARPEYVGKPAPAEWTGSHVKSPEQVEKIRVAGKIAAEAIALVGANARAGITTDELDKLAHDYIISQGAYPSTLGYRGFPKSCCTSLNEVICHGIPDDTILQEGDILNVDITAYKDGFHGDSNATFLVGDVSQEIV
;
A
#
# COMPACT_ATOMS: atom_id res chain seq x y z
N MET A 1 7.95 6.78 8.90
CA MET A 1 9.28 6.78 9.50
C MET A 1 9.80 8.20 9.83
N PRO A 2 9.86 8.68 11.09
CA PRO A 2 10.33 10.03 11.40
C PRO A 2 11.85 10.15 11.18
N ARG A 3 12.33 11.36 10.90
CA ARG A 3 13.78 11.60 10.76
C ARG A 3 14.45 11.73 12.13
N ASP A 4 15.51 10.98 12.32
CA ASP A 4 16.41 11.14 13.46
C ASP A 4 17.10 12.51 13.38
N SER A 5 17.05 13.27 14.48
CA SER A 5 17.53 14.65 14.50
C SER A 5 19.05 14.80 14.38
N GLN A 6 19.81 13.73 14.61
CA GLN A 6 21.27 13.75 14.58
C GLN A 6 21.81 13.30 13.22
N THR A 7 21.19 12.29 12.62
CA THR A 7 21.65 11.63 11.39
C THR A 7 20.85 12.03 10.16
N GLY A 8 19.62 12.53 10.32
CA GLY A 8 18.70 12.84 9.23
C GLY A 8 18.01 11.61 8.61
N PHE A 9 18.44 10.40 8.97
CA PHE A 9 17.87 9.14 8.49
C PHE A 9 16.50 8.86 9.10
N LEU A 10 15.69 8.16 8.32
CA LEU A 10 14.38 7.69 8.72
C LEU A 10 14.48 6.57 9.77
N THR A 11 13.65 6.67 10.79
CA THR A 11 13.47 5.68 11.86
C THR A 11 12.00 5.23 11.89
N PRO A 12 11.65 4.02 12.37
CA PRO A 12 10.25 3.61 12.44
C PRO A 12 9.42 4.53 13.36
N GLY A 13 8.26 4.97 12.87
CA GLY A 13 7.31 5.78 13.65
C GLY A 13 6.33 4.94 14.47
N VAL A 14 5.33 5.60 15.03
CA VAL A 14 4.25 4.94 15.76
C VAL A 14 3.20 4.42 14.78
N ILE A 15 3.00 3.11 14.78
CA ILE A 15 2.01 2.43 13.94
C ILE A 15 0.63 2.49 14.62
N SER A 16 -0.35 3.10 13.97
CA SER A 16 -1.73 3.13 14.47
C SER A 16 -2.43 1.76 14.37
N LYS A 17 -3.60 1.61 14.98
CA LYS A 17 -4.36 0.36 14.95
C LYS A 17 -4.73 -0.03 13.52
N GLN A 18 -4.83 -1.34 13.28
CA GLN A 18 -5.27 -1.90 12.01
C GLN A 18 -6.69 -1.41 11.66
N LEU A 19 -6.90 -0.99 10.41
CA LEU A 19 -8.20 -0.55 9.91
C LEU A 19 -9.16 -1.73 9.68
N PRO A 20 -10.45 -1.59 10.02
CA PRO A 20 -11.41 -2.68 9.93
C PRO A 20 -11.89 -2.91 8.49
N VAL A 21 -11.99 -4.18 8.09
CA VAL A 21 -12.59 -4.56 6.79
C VAL A 21 -14.01 -5.10 7.01
N PRO A 22 -15.04 -4.61 6.30
CA PRO A 22 -16.41 -5.14 6.37
C PRO A 22 -16.48 -6.67 6.21
N PRO A 23 -17.32 -7.38 6.98
CA PRO A 23 -17.49 -8.84 6.84
C PRO A 23 -17.99 -9.28 5.45
N SER A 24 -18.67 -8.41 4.71
CA SER A 24 -19.17 -8.68 3.35
C SER A 24 -18.07 -8.77 2.29
N ILE A 25 -16.87 -8.24 2.56
CA ILE A 25 -15.74 -8.30 1.64
C ILE A 25 -14.99 -9.62 1.84
N ALA A 26 -14.83 -10.35 0.74
CA ALA A 26 -14.08 -11.60 0.72
C ALA A 26 -12.61 -11.35 1.10
N ARG A 27 -12.10 -12.17 2.03
CA ARG A 27 -10.71 -12.10 2.48
C ARG A 27 -9.88 -13.13 1.72
N PRO A 28 -8.63 -12.80 1.34
CA PRO A 28 -7.66 -13.80 0.92
C PRO A 28 -7.45 -14.87 1.98
N GLU A 29 -7.09 -16.08 1.55
CA GLU A 29 -7.00 -17.24 2.43
C GLU A 29 -5.92 -17.14 3.52
N TYR A 30 -4.90 -16.29 3.31
CA TYR A 30 -3.77 -16.11 4.22
C TYR A 30 -4.08 -15.23 5.42
N VAL A 31 -5.21 -14.52 5.45
CA VAL A 31 -5.55 -13.62 6.54
C VAL A 31 -5.73 -14.43 7.84
N GLY A 32 -4.93 -14.14 8.85
CA GLY A 32 -4.88 -14.89 10.12
C GLY A 32 -3.96 -16.11 10.10
N LYS A 33 -3.18 -16.32 9.03
CA LYS A 33 -2.18 -17.38 8.91
C LYS A 33 -0.76 -16.80 8.88
N PRO A 34 0.28 -17.59 9.25
CA PRO A 34 1.66 -17.12 9.21
C PRO A 34 2.18 -16.88 7.77
N ALA A 35 1.63 -17.59 6.79
CA ALA A 35 2.01 -17.49 5.38
C ALA A 35 0.85 -17.95 4.48
N PRO A 36 0.81 -17.52 3.20
CA PRO A 36 -0.10 -18.10 2.22
C PRO A 36 0.22 -19.57 1.96
N ALA A 37 -0.79 -20.33 1.54
CA ALA A 37 -0.61 -21.68 1.04
C ALA A 37 0.22 -21.67 -0.26
N GLU A 38 0.95 -22.76 -0.49
CA GLU A 38 1.66 -22.95 -1.76
C GLU A 38 0.67 -23.02 -2.93
N TRP A 39 1.00 -22.33 -4.03
CA TRP A 39 0.15 -22.34 -5.22
C TRP A 39 0.29 -23.66 -5.98
N THR A 40 -0.79 -24.41 -6.07
CA THR A 40 -0.84 -25.72 -6.75
C THR A 40 -1.64 -25.69 -8.06
N GLY A 41 -2.15 -24.52 -8.48
CA GLY A 41 -2.97 -24.36 -9.67
C GLY A 41 -2.19 -24.03 -10.95
N SER A 42 -2.91 -23.81 -12.06
CA SER A 42 -2.30 -23.41 -13.34
C SER A 42 -1.79 -21.96 -13.33
N HIS A 43 -0.60 -21.74 -13.90
CA HIS A 43 -0.08 -20.40 -14.19
C HIS A 43 -0.69 -19.80 -15.48
N VAL A 44 -1.26 -20.63 -16.36
CA VAL A 44 -1.99 -20.17 -17.54
C VAL A 44 -3.40 -19.77 -17.12
N LYS A 45 -3.76 -18.51 -17.34
CA LYS A 45 -5.06 -17.94 -16.96
C LYS A 45 -6.05 -18.01 -18.12
N SER A 46 -7.30 -18.34 -17.82
CA SER A 46 -8.38 -18.24 -18.80
C SER A 46 -8.74 -16.76 -19.06
N PRO A 47 -9.43 -16.44 -20.17
CA PRO A 47 -9.86 -15.06 -20.44
C PRO A 47 -10.68 -14.43 -19.30
N GLU A 48 -11.54 -15.20 -18.64
CA GLU A 48 -12.31 -14.75 -17.48
C GLU A 48 -11.41 -14.40 -16.27
N GLN A 49 -10.40 -15.24 -16.00
CA GLN A 49 -9.44 -14.97 -14.92
C GLN A 49 -8.59 -13.73 -15.22
N VAL A 50 -8.20 -13.53 -16.48
CA VAL A 50 -7.50 -12.32 -16.93
C VAL A 50 -8.36 -11.08 -16.70
N GLU A 51 -9.68 -11.14 -16.94
CA GLU A 51 -10.57 -10.02 -16.65
C GLU A 51 -10.65 -9.71 -15.14
N LYS A 52 -10.72 -10.73 -14.29
CA LYS A 52 -10.70 -10.52 -12.83
C LYS A 52 -9.40 -9.89 -12.34
N ILE A 53 -8.25 -10.31 -12.89
CA ILE A 53 -6.95 -9.67 -12.62
C ILE A 53 -6.96 -8.21 -13.08
N ARG A 54 -7.52 -7.92 -14.27
CA ARG A 54 -7.62 -6.56 -14.81
C ARG A 54 -8.46 -5.65 -13.89
N VAL A 55 -9.58 -6.15 -13.38
CA VAL A 55 -10.41 -5.40 -12.41
C VAL A 55 -9.64 -5.11 -11.13
N ALA A 56 -8.99 -6.11 -10.53
CA ALA A 56 -8.19 -5.92 -9.31
C ALA A 56 -7.02 -4.94 -9.55
N GLY A 57 -6.33 -5.06 -10.69
CA GLY A 57 -5.22 -4.17 -11.07
C GLY A 57 -5.66 -2.73 -11.31
N LYS A 58 -6.85 -2.53 -11.90
CA LYS A 58 -7.44 -1.20 -12.06
C LYS A 58 -7.73 -0.55 -10.69
N ILE A 59 -8.31 -1.29 -9.75
CA ILE A 59 -8.56 -0.81 -8.38
C ILE A 59 -7.25 -0.37 -7.72
N ALA A 60 -6.19 -1.18 -7.82
CA ALA A 60 -4.87 -0.82 -7.29
C ALA A 60 -4.32 0.46 -7.93
N ALA A 61 -4.34 0.56 -9.27
CA ALA A 61 -3.86 1.73 -10.00
C ALA A 61 -4.61 3.02 -9.63
N GLU A 62 -5.94 2.95 -9.50
CA GLU A 62 -6.76 4.10 -9.12
C GLU A 62 -6.53 4.51 -7.65
N ALA A 63 -6.31 3.54 -6.76
CA ALA A 63 -5.91 3.81 -5.38
C ALA A 63 -4.55 4.51 -5.31
N ILE A 64 -3.57 4.05 -6.10
CA ILE A 64 -2.23 4.67 -6.20
C ILE A 64 -2.35 6.11 -6.70
N ALA A 65 -3.17 6.36 -7.72
CA ALA A 65 -3.41 7.70 -8.23
C ALA A 65 -4.07 8.61 -7.18
N LEU A 66 -5.04 8.09 -6.42
CA LEU A 66 -5.68 8.83 -5.32
C LEU A 66 -4.68 9.19 -4.21
N VAL A 67 -3.87 8.22 -3.78
CA VAL A 67 -2.86 8.43 -2.74
C VAL A 67 -1.80 9.41 -3.23
N GLY A 68 -1.27 9.21 -4.44
CA GLY A 68 -0.29 10.10 -5.06
C GLY A 68 -0.78 11.54 -5.19
N ALA A 69 -2.04 11.76 -5.56
CA ALA A 69 -2.65 13.09 -5.60
C ALA A 69 -2.78 13.76 -4.22
N ASN A 70 -2.65 13.00 -3.14
CA ASN A 70 -2.69 13.49 -1.76
C ASN A 70 -1.34 13.44 -1.04
N ALA A 71 -0.28 12.92 -1.68
CA ALA A 71 1.07 12.90 -1.14
C ALA A 71 1.66 14.32 -1.19
N ARG A 72 1.52 15.07 -0.09
CA ARG A 72 1.97 16.45 0.07
C ARG A 72 2.60 16.66 1.43
N ALA A 73 3.46 17.66 1.56
CA ALA A 73 4.07 18.01 2.83
C ALA A 73 3.01 18.23 3.92
N GLY A 74 3.26 17.73 5.12
CA GLY A 74 2.35 17.85 6.27
C GLY A 74 1.35 16.70 6.45
N ILE A 75 1.21 15.78 5.48
CA ILE A 75 0.38 14.56 5.66
C ILE A 75 1.23 13.42 6.20
N THR A 76 0.63 12.54 7.00
CA THR A 76 1.30 11.31 7.45
C THR A 76 1.17 10.16 6.46
N THR A 77 2.10 9.20 6.50
CA THR A 77 1.95 7.97 5.72
C THR A 77 0.75 7.14 6.20
N ASP A 78 0.38 7.20 7.49
CA ASP A 78 -0.83 6.55 8.02
C ASP A 78 -2.13 7.18 7.48
N GLU A 79 -2.17 8.50 7.28
CA GLU A 79 -3.30 9.16 6.59
C GLU A 79 -3.42 8.71 5.13
N LEU A 80 -2.29 8.48 4.45
CA LEU A 80 -2.27 7.93 3.10
C LEU A 80 -2.73 6.46 3.05
N ASP A 81 -2.35 5.63 4.03
CA ASP A 81 -2.88 4.27 4.19
C ASP A 81 -4.39 4.27 4.34
N LYS A 82 -4.93 5.21 5.13
CA LYS A 82 -6.37 5.36 5.30
C LYS A 82 -7.08 5.69 3.98
N LEU A 83 -6.51 6.57 3.15
CA LEU A 83 -7.06 6.87 1.82
C LEU A 83 -7.06 5.63 0.91
N ALA A 84 -5.95 4.90 0.87
CA ALA A 84 -5.84 3.65 0.11
C ALA A 84 -6.88 2.62 0.58
N HIS A 85 -6.95 2.42 1.89
CA HIS A 85 -7.90 1.51 2.53
C HIS A 85 -9.33 1.84 2.17
N ASP A 86 -9.77 3.07 2.44
CA ASP A 86 -11.15 3.50 2.24
C ASP A 86 -11.55 3.38 0.74
N TYR A 87 -10.63 3.69 -0.18
CA TYR A 87 -10.85 3.48 -1.61
C TYR A 87 -11.05 2.00 -1.96
N ILE A 88 -10.13 1.13 -1.53
CA ILE A 88 -10.19 -0.32 -1.83
C ILE A 88 -11.48 -0.92 -1.26
N ILE A 89 -11.87 -0.54 -0.05
CA ILE A 89 -13.13 -0.96 0.58
C ILE A 89 -14.34 -0.47 -0.23
N SER A 90 -14.32 0.77 -0.72
CA SER A 90 -15.40 1.32 -1.56
C SER A 90 -15.62 0.54 -2.87
N GLN A 91 -14.56 -0.11 -3.39
CA GLN A 91 -14.63 -0.98 -4.56
C GLN A 91 -15.07 -2.42 -4.22
N GLY A 92 -15.41 -2.68 -2.95
CA GLY A 92 -15.74 -4.01 -2.44
C GLY A 92 -14.58 -4.99 -2.61
N ALA A 93 -13.35 -4.51 -2.46
CA ALA A 93 -12.11 -5.27 -2.54
C ALA A 93 -11.41 -5.29 -1.17
N TYR A 94 -10.48 -6.22 -0.99
CA TYR A 94 -9.67 -6.34 0.22
C TYR A 94 -8.25 -5.78 -0.04
N PRO A 95 -7.66 -4.97 0.85
CA PRO A 95 -6.27 -4.52 0.73
C PRO A 95 -5.33 -5.69 1.03
N SER A 96 -4.65 -6.23 0.02
CA SER A 96 -3.98 -7.54 0.12
C SER A 96 -2.86 -7.56 1.15
N THR A 97 -2.13 -6.45 1.31
CA THR A 97 -1.05 -6.35 2.31
C THR A 97 -1.56 -6.51 3.74
N LEU A 98 -2.83 -6.19 4.01
CA LEU A 98 -3.40 -6.21 5.34
C LEU A 98 -3.48 -7.63 5.90
N GLY A 99 -2.62 -7.92 6.89
CA GLY A 99 -2.47 -9.23 7.52
C GLY A 99 -1.61 -10.22 6.73
N TYR A 100 -1.06 -9.84 5.57
CA TYR A 100 -0.16 -10.70 4.81
C TYR A 100 1.15 -10.90 5.58
N ARG A 101 1.40 -12.14 6.04
CA ARG A 101 2.56 -12.46 6.90
C ARG A 101 2.69 -11.54 8.12
N GLY A 102 1.55 -11.07 8.64
CA GLY A 102 1.51 -10.14 9.78
C GLY A 102 1.74 -8.67 9.44
N PHE A 103 1.81 -8.28 8.16
CA PHE A 103 1.93 -6.87 7.77
C PHE A 103 0.70 -6.07 8.23
N PRO A 104 0.87 -4.92 8.93
CA PRO A 104 -0.22 -4.32 9.72
C PRO A 104 -1.09 -3.30 8.98
N LYS A 105 -0.74 -2.95 7.73
CA LYS A 105 -1.33 -1.84 6.98
C LYS A 105 -1.86 -2.28 5.60
N SER A 106 -2.60 -1.39 4.96
CA SER A 106 -3.37 -1.63 3.73
C SER A 106 -2.60 -1.30 2.45
N CYS A 107 -1.48 -0.60 2.56
CA CYS A 107 -0.49 -0.37 1.51
C CYS A 107 0.93 -0.31 2.10
N CYS A 108 1.95 -0.26 1.25
CA CYS A 108 3.30 0.11 1.67
C CYS A 108 3.59 1.57 1.26
N THR A 109 4.29 2.30 2.13
CA THR A 109 4.75 3.68 1.90
C THR A 109 6.24 3.74 2.17
N SER A 110 7.05 3.77 1.11
CA SER A 110 8.51 3.72 1.20
C SER A 110 9.08 5.09 0.86
N LEU A 111 9.53 5.80 1.89
CA LEU A 111 10.01 7.17 1.84
C LEU A 111 11.54 7.17 1.64
N ASN A 112 12.06 7.94 0.68
CA ASN A 112 13.49 8.20 0.47
C ASN A 112 14.38 6.93 0.46
N GLU A 113 15.23 6.73 1.47
CA GLU A 113 16.17 5.60 1.57
C GLU A 113 15.50 4.24 1.80
N VAL A 114 14.18 4.23 2.04
CA VAL A 114 13.42 3.00 2.27
C VAL A 114 13.13 2.35 0.92
N ILE A 115 13.79 1.21 0.69
CA ILE A 115 13.74 0.51 -0.61
C ILE A 115 12.33 0.02 -0.95
N CYS A 116 11.70 -0.70 -0.02
CA CYS A 116 10.35 -1.24 -0.18
C CYS A 116 9.75 -1.62 1.18
N HIS A 117 8.46 -1.96 1.19
CA HIS A 117 7.73 -2.44 2.37
C HIS A 117 7.77 -1.49 3.58
N GLY A 118 7.93 -0.18 3.35
CA GLY A 118 7.76 0.80 4.41
C GLY A 118 6.35 0.71 5.00
N ILE A 119 6.26 0.64 6.33
CA ILE A 119 4.98 0.53 7.03
C ILE A 119 4.43 1.95 7.25
N PRO A 120 3.20 2.25 6.82
CA PRO A 120 2.51 3.47 7.19
C PRO A 120 2.46 3.69 8.71
N ASP A 121 2.86 4.89 9.13
CA ASP A 121 2.99 5.31 10.53
C ASP A 121 2.75 6.83 10.67
N ASP A 122 2.98 7.37 11.86
CA ASP A 122 2.77 8.79 12.19
C ASP A 122 3.75 9.77 11.52
N THR A 123 4.49 9.36 10.50
CA THR A 123 5.49 10.21 9.86
C THR A 123 4.91 11.15 8.86
N ILE A 124 5.18 12.42 9.13
CA ILE A 124 4.84 13.55 8.30
C ILE A 124 5.79 13.63 7.11
N LEU A 125 5.24 13.61 5.90
CA LEU A 125 5.97 13.90 4.67
C LEU A 125 6.48 15.34 4.68
N GLN A 126 7.69 15.54 4.18
CA GLN A 126 8.38 16.82 4.12
C GLN A 126 8.52 17.28 2.67
N GLU A 127 8.62 18.60 2.49
CA GLU A 127 8.96 19.20 1.20
C GLU A 127 10.30 18.62 0.70
N GLY A 128 10.33 18.15 -0.53
CA GLY A 128 11.52 17.54 -1.15
C GLY A 128 11.61 16.01 -1.00
N ASP A 129 10.69 15.37 -0.29
CA ASP A 129 10.68 13.91 -0.17
C ASP A 129 10.26 13.21 -1.48
N ILE A 130 10.70 11.96 -1.65
CA ILE A 130 10.07 11.01 -2.59
C ILE A 130 9.39 9.88 -1.86
N LEU A 131 8.20 9.53 -2.32
CA LEU A 131 7.37 8.50 -1.72
C LEU A 131 6.99 7.45 -2.75
N ASN A 132 7.46 6.21 -2.58
CA ASN A 132 6.87 5.07 -3.25
C ASN A 132 5.61 4.60 -2.53
N VAL A 133 4.53 4.42 -3.28
CA VAL A 133 3.27 3.88 -2.80
C VAL A 133 3.02 2.57 -3.53
N ASP A 134 2.95 1.47 -2.77
CA ASP A 134 2.70 0.12 -3.28
C ASP A 134 1.35 -0.38 -2.76
N ILE A 135 0.45 -0.70 -3.70
CA ILE A 135 -0.91 -1.12 -3.41
C ILE A 135 -1.23 -2.38 -4.19
N THR A 136 -1.69 -3.39 -3.45
CA THR A 136 -2.23 -4.62 -4.01
C THR A 136 -3.70 -4.77 -3.59
N ALA A 137 -4.64 -4.81 -4.54
CA ALA A 137 -6.06 -5.05 -4.27
C ALA A 137 -6.45 -6.51 -4.52
N TYR A 138 -7.32 -7.07 -3.69
CA TYR A 138 -7.90 -8.41 -3.87
C TYR A 138 -9.40 -8.31 -4.16
N LYS A 139 -9.81 -8.80 -5.32
CA LYS A 139 -11.20 -8.78 -5.79
C LYS A 139 -11.54 -10.10 -6.48
N ASP A 140 -12.68 -10.69 -6.12
CA ASP A 140 -13.26 -11.87 -6.76
C ASP A 140 -12.27 -13.05 -6.93
N GLY A 141 -11.37 -13.24 -5.97
CA GLY A 141 -10.39 -14.33 -5.97
C GLY A 141 -9.03 -13.97 -6.57
N PHE A 142 -8.83 -12.75 -7.06
CA PHE A 142 -7.62 -12.34 -7.78
C PHE A 142 -6.99 -11.10 -7.17
N HIS A 143 -5.66 -11.05 -7.21
CA HIS A 143 -4.87 -9.89 -6.82
C HIS A 143 -4.51 -9.04 -8.04
N GLY A 144 -4.47 -7.73 -7.86
CA GLY A 144 -3.87 -6.79 -8.80
C GLY A 144 -2.88 -5.92 -8.03
N ASP A 145 -1.66 -5.82 -8.55
CA ASP A 145 -0.50 -5.28 -7.85
C ASP A 145 0.21 -4.22 -8.68
N SER A 146 0.56 -3.09 -8.05
CA SER A 146 1.30 -2.01 -8.70
C SER A 146 1.90 -1.06 -7.66
N ASN A 147 2.91 -0.30 -8.06
CA ASN A 147 3.44 0.81 -7.28
C ASN A 147 3.90 1.95 -8.18
N ALA A 148 4.02 3.14 -7.58
CA ALA A 148 4.60 4.30 -8.23
C ALA A 148 5.30 5.19 -7.19
N THR A 149 6.34 5.91 -7.63
CA THR A 149 7.04 6.90 -6.81
C THR A 149 6.56 8.31 -7.16
N PHE A 150 6.22 9.08 -6.13
CA PHE A 150 5.71 10.44 -6.20
C PHE A 150 6.69 11.42 -5.59
N LEU A 151 6.71 12.62 -6.14
CA LEU A 151 7.43 13.77 -5.59
C LEU A 151 6.54 14.48 -4.57
N VAL A 152 7.09 14.81 -3.40
CA VAL A 152 6.40 15.60 -2.37
C VAL A 152 6.88 17.05 -2.47
N GLY A 153 6.08 17.88 -3.13
CA GLY A 153 6.44 19.28 -3.37
C GLY A 153 7.52 19.42 -4.45
N ASP A 154 8.40 20.40 -4.30
CA ASP A 154 9.53 20.66 -5.20
C ASP A 154 10.75 19.83 -4.79
N VAL A 155 11.12 18.85 -5.61
CA VAL A 155 12.17 17.87 -5.32
C VAL A 155 13.41 18.17 -6.15
N SER A 156 14.57 18.17 -5.51
CA SER A 156 15.85 18.37 -6.18
C SER A 156 16.17 17.25 -7.18
N GLN A 157 16.99 17.56 -8.17
CA GLN A 157 17.40 16.58 -9.19
C GLN A 157 18.12 15.35 -8.60
N GLU A 158 18.82 15.54 -7.48
CA GLU A 158 19.41 14.46 -6.68
C GLU A 158 18.84 14.50 -5.26
N ILE A 159 18.52 13.33 -4.72
CA ILE A 159 18.10 13.15 -3.34
C ILE A 159 19.32 12.65 -2.58
N VAL A 160 19.75 13.43 -1.59
CA VAL A 160 20.93 13.14 -0.75
C VAL A 160 20.49 12.44 0.52
#